data_AF-A0A356FYS7-F1
#
_entry.id   AF-A0A356FYS7-F1
#
_cell.length_a   1.000
_cell.length_b   1.000
_cell.length_c   1.000
_cell.angle_alpha   90.00
_cell.angle_beta   90.00
_cell.angle_gamma   90.00
#
_symmetry.space_group_name_H-M   'P 1'
#
loop_
_entity.id
_entity.type
_entity.pdbx_description
1 polymer ?
#
loop_
_entity_poly.entity_id
_entity_poly.type
_entity_poly.pdbx_seq_one_letter_code
_entity_poly.pdbx_strand_id
1 'polypeptide(L)'
;MKKIFLLSVFVTCSCGIANETELDVATVSESSATEIKKELVLNEKCEDIPAVKIFQVLDKFSLADACKTSEYTGDLSCFGLTVYVPKKEGKIYYDDQIIKPSKTQCISFKGTYQYEAGIGEFKRIKTVPVLKMIDKYKR
;
A
#
# COMPACT_ATOMS: atom_id res chain seq x y z
N MET A 1 -25.21 45.48 2.49
CA MET A 1 -24.90 44.50 1.41
C MET A 1 -25.99 43.43 1.43
N LYS A 2 -26.41 43.00 0.22
CA LYS A 2 -27.62 42.24 -0.19
C LYS A 2 -27.96 41.05 0.73
N LYS A 3 -29.12 40.98 1.40
CA LYS A 3 -30.50 40.64 0.98
C LYS A 3 -30.65 39.29 0.26
N ILE A 4 -31.22 38.35 1.01
CA ILE A 4 -31.81 37.05 0.65
C ILE A 4 -32.99 37.27 -0.31
N PHE A 5 -33.11 36.45 -1.36
CA PHE A 5 -34.37 36.19 -2.05
C PHE A 5 -34.40 34.76 -2.60
N LEU A 6 -35.34 33.97 -2.07
CA LEU A 6 -35.90 32.77 -2.68
C LEU A 6 -36.79 33.19 -3.86
N LEU A 7 -36.65 32.56 -5.02
CA LEU A 7 -37.76 32.42 -5.97
C LEU A 7 -37.56 31.23 -6.90
N SER A 8 -38.46 30.29 -6.76
CA SER A 8 -38.77 29.20 -7.68
C SER A 8 -39.34 29.74 -8.99
N VAL A 9 -38.90 29.19 -10.13
CA VAL A 9 -39.62 29.24 -11.41
C VAL A 9 -39.56 27.85 -12.05
N PHE A 10 -40.72 27.20 -12.08
CA PHE A 10 -41.07 26.11 -13.01
C PHE A 10 -41.38 26.71 -14.39
N VAL A 11 -41.37 25.88 -15.45
CA VAL A 11 -41.93 26.03 -16.83
C VAL A 11 -40.82 25.75 -17.87
N THR A 12 -40.90 24.88 -18.88
CA THR A 12 -41.92 23.94 -19.41
C THR A 12 -41.24 23.01 -20.44
N CYS A 13 -41.64 21.74 -20.44
CA CYS A 13 -42.21 20.99 -21.59
C CYS A 13 -41.64 21.21 -23.00
N SER A 14 -41.09 20.14 -23.60
CA SER A 14 -41.39 19.72 -24.98
C SER A 14 -40.86 18.30 -25.22
N CYS A 15 -41.79 17.37 -25.47
CA CYS A 15 -41.53 16.07 -26.09
C CYS A 15 -41.70 16.19 -27.61
N GLY A 16 -40.98 15.36 -28.37
CA GLY A 16 -41.16 15.11 -29.80
C GLY A 16 -39.80 14.95 -30.49
N ILE A 17 -39.53 14.01 -31.40
CA ILE A 17 -40.36 13.04 -32.14
C ILE A 17 -39.42 11.88 -32.53
N ALA A 18 -39.96 10.66 -32.65
CA ALA A 18 -39.32 9.49 -33.22
C ALA A 18 -39.01 9.66 -34.73
N ASN A 19 -37.97 8.97 -35.23
CA ASN A 19 -37.97 8.41 -36.59
C ASN A 19 -37.00 7.23 -36.68
N GLU A 20 -37.51 6.11 -37.17
CA GLU A 20 -36.80 4.89 -37.54
C GLU A 20 -36.21 4.99 -38.97
N THR A 21 -35.56 3.90 -39.41
CA THR A 21 -34.87 3.60 -40.69
C THR A 21 -33.38 3.95 -40.69
N GLU A 22 -32.47 3.15 -41.22
CA GLU A 22 -32.38 1.73 -41.58
C GLU A 22 -30.88 1.47 -41.81
N LEU A 23 -30.47 0.23 -41.56
CA LEU A 23 -29.26 -0.48 -41.97
C LEU A 23 -28.28 0.22 -42.94
N ASP A 24 -27.01 0.36 -42.53
CA ASP A 24 -25.89 0.31 -43.47
C ASP A 24 -24.68 -0.45 -42.91
N VAL A 25 -24.16 -1.31 -43.77
CA VAL A 25 -23.21 -2.37 -43.53
C VAL A 25 -21.77 -1.86 -43.65
N ALA A 26 -20.93 -2.36 -42.74
CA ALA A 26 -19.47 -2.48 -42.82
C ALA A 26 -18.65 -1.19 -43.05
N THR A 27 -17.85 -0.85 -42.04
CA THR A 27 -16.39 -0.83 -42.23
C THR A 27 -15.70 -1.05 -40.90
N VAL A 28 -15.05 -2.20 -40.81
CA VAL A 28 -14.11 -2.59 -39.77
C VAL A 28 -12.96 -1.58 -39.76
N SER A 29 -12.78 -0.90 -38.62
CA SER A 29 -11.45 -0.48 -38.17
C SER A 29 -11.44 -0.44 -36.65
N GLU A 30 -11.66 -1.60 -36.03
CA GLU A 30 -11.16 -1.84 -34.69
C GLU A 30 -9.63 -1.81 -34.75
N SER A 31 -9.07 -0.63 -34.52
CA SER A 31 -7.74 -0.50 -33.94
C SER A 31 -7.86 -0.93 -32.48
N SER A 32 -8.06 -2.24 -32.29
CA SER A 32 -7.95 -2.90 -31.01
C SER A 32 -6.48 -2.91 -30.63
N ALA A 33 -6.03 -1.83 -30.01
CA ALA A 33 -4.92 -1.91 -29.09
C ALA A 33 -5.40 -2.77 -27.92
N THR A 34 -5.28 -4.09 -28.08
CA THR A 34 -5.49 -5.04 -27.00
C THR A 34 -4.46 -4.73 -25.92
N GLU A 35 -4.81 -3.85 -24.98
CA GLU A 35 -4.16 -3.83 -23.67
C GLU A 35 -4.36 -5.23 -23.10
N ILE A 36 -3.33 -6.07 -23.23
CA ILE A 36 -3.25 -7.31 -22.49
C ILE A 36 -3.21 -6.90 -21.03
N LYS A 37 -4.38 -6.83 -20.41
CA LYS A 37 -4.55 -6.60 -18.99
C LYS A 37 -4.03 -7.84 -18.30
N LYS A 38 -2.71 -7.89 -18.13
CA LYS A 38 -2.02 -9.00 -17.46
C LYS A 38 -2.64 -9.10 -16.08
N GLU A 39 -3.33 -10.21 -15.83
CA GLU A 39 -3.93 -10.48 -14.54
C GLU A 39 -2.81 -10.49 -13.49
N LEU A 40 -2.87 -9.53 -12.57
CA LEU A 40 -1.86 -9.36 -11.54
C LEU A 40 -2.18 -10.30 -10.38
N VAL A 41 -1.51 -11.44 -10.35
CA VAL A 41 -1.63 -12.42 -9.26
C VAL A 41 -0.82 -11.91 -8.05
N LEU A 42 -1.48 -11.72 -6.90
CA LEU A 42 -0.82 -11.30 -5.67
C LEU A 42 0.16 -12.38 -5.18
N ASN A 43 1.31 -11.95 -4.67
CA ASN A 43 2.28 -12.83 -4.06
C ASN A 43 1.84 -13.22 -2.64
N GLU A 44 1.59 -14.51 -2.41
CA GLU A 44 1.17 -15.07 -1.11
C GLU A 44 2.17 -14.85 0.02
N LYS A 45 3.42 -14.50 -0.30
CA LYS A 45 4.45 -14.18 0.71
C LYS A 45 4.39 -12.74 1.20
N CYS A 46 3.49 -11.92 0.65
CA CYS A 46 3.25 -10.57 1.15
C CYS A 46 2.57 -10.64 2.51
N GLU A 47 3.21 -10.04 3.50
CA GLU A 47 2.59 -9.79 4.79
C GLU A 47 1.74 -8.53 4.72
N ASP A 48 0.66 -8.49 5.50
CA ASP A 48 -0.16 -7.30 5.69
C ASP A 48 0.53 -6.29 6.63
N ILE A 49 1.66 -5.78 6.17
CA ILE A 49 2.49 -4.80 6.86
C ILE A 49 2.80 -3.67 5.88
N PRO A 50 2.10 -2.53 5.96
CA PRO A 50 2.28 -1.40 5.04
C PRO A 50 3.58 -0.63 5.27
N ALA A 51 4.17 -0.69 6.47
CA ALA A 51 5.38 0.03 6.82
C ALA A 51 6.03 -0.54 8.07
N VAL A 52 7.25 -0.10 8.37
CA VAL A 52 7.91 -0.29 9.67
C VAL A 52 8.52 1.00 10.18
N LYS A 53 8.54 1.20 11.49
CA LYS A 53 9.19 2.35 12.14
C LYS A 53 10.41 1.88 12.93
N ILE A 54 11.59 2.39 12.58
CA ILE A 54 12.83 2.05 13.30
C ILE A 54 12.77 2.61 14.71
N PHE A 55 13.22 1.83 15.70
CA PHE A 55 13.42 2.33 17.06
C PHE A 55 14.83 2.08 17.59
N GLN A 56 15.64 1.28 16.89
CA GLN A 56 17.03 1.06 17.25
C GLN A 56 17.88 0.72 16.02
N VAL A 57 18.93 1.50 15.80
CA VAL A 57 19.93 1.24 14.76
C VAL A 57 21.14 0.50 15.35
N LEU A 58 21.48 -0.66 14.78
CA LEU A 58 22.65 -1.49 15.15
C LEU A 58 23.61 -1.59 13.97
N ASP A 59 24.80 -2.16 14.18
CA ASP A 59 25.85 -2.17 13.15
C ASP A 59 25.40 -2.81 11.84
N LYS A 60 24.81 -4.00 11.91
CA LYS A 60 24.45 -4.82 10.74
C LYS A 60 22.98 -4.68 10.31
N PHE A 61 22.11 -4.21 11.19
CA PHE A 61 20.67 -4.17 10.99
C PHE A 61 20.01 -3.09 11.86
N SER A 62 18.71 -2.90 11.69
CA SER A 62 17.91 -2.09 12.60
C SER A 62 16.77 -2.92 13.15
N LEU A 63 16.37 -2.64 14.39
CA LEU A 63 15.10 -3.11 14.93
C LEU A 63 14.02 -2.06 14.66
N ALA A 64 12.84 -2.54 14.31
CA ALA A 64 11.71 -1.70 13.97
C ALA A 64 10.41 -2.31 14.47
N ASP A 65 9.39 -1.49 14.66
CA ASP A 65 8.02 -1.92 14.89
C ASP A 65 7.29 -2.02 13.55
N ALA A 66 6.60 -3.14 13.33
CA ALA A 66 5.67 -3.27 12.23
C ALA A 66 4.49 -2.32 12.43
N CYS A 67 4.10 -1.64 11.35
CA CYS A 67 2.97 -0.73 11.36
C CYS A 67 1.72 -1.43 10.82
N LYS A 68 0.56 -0.93 11.23
CA LYS A 68 -0.75 -1.26 10.68
C LYS A 68 -1.50 0.03 10.33
N THR A 69 -2.34 -0.05 9.31
CA THR A 69 -3.26 1.03 8.98
C THR A 69 -4.58 0.77 9.71
N SER A 70 -5.07 1.77 10.44
CA SER A 70 -6.40 1.72 11.06
C SER A 70 -7.48 1.64 9.99
N GLU A 71 -8.38 0.66 10.09
CA GLU A 71 -9.53 0.54 9.17
C GLU A 71 -10.53 1.69 9.34
N TYR A 72 -10.59 2.28 10.54
CA TYR A 72 -11.56 3.34 10.86
C TYR A 72 -11.05 4.75 10.52
N THR A 73 -9.76 5.01 10.77
CA THR A 73 -9.19 6.36 10.61
C THR A 73 -8.23 6.49 9.43
N GLY A 74 -7.73 5.38 8.90
CA GLY A 74 -6.67 5.37 7.87
C GLY A 74 -5.29 5.73 8.41
N ASP A 75 -5.14 5.96 9.72
CA ASP A 75 -3.86 6.34 10.30
C ASP A 75 -2.91 5.16 10.40
N LEU A 76 -1.63 5.45 10.18
CA LEU A 76 -0.56 4.47 10.33
C LEU A 76 -0.10 4.44 11.78
N SER A 77 -0.28 3.30 12.45
CA SER A 77 0.18 3.08 13.81
C SER A 77 1.25 2.00 13.85
N CYS A 78 2.36 2.26 14.54
CA CYS A 78 3.51 1.34 14.61
C CYS A 78 3.74 0.92 16.05
N PHE A 79 3.16 -0.22 16.43
CA PHE A 79 3.34 -0.82 17.75
C PHE A 79 3.06 -2.33 17.68
N GLY A 80 3.85 -3.13 18.41
CA GLY A 80 3.55 -4.54 18.67
C GLY A 80 4.61 -5.52 18.18
N LEU A 81 4.71 -5.73 16.87
CA LEU A 81 5.64 -6.71 16.31
C LEU A 81 6.99 -6.08 16.01
N THR A 82 8.00 -6.41 16.81
CA THR A 82 9.39 -6.09 16.53
C THR A 82 9.93 -6.95 15.38
N VAL A 83 10.64 -6.32 14.44
CA VAL A 83 11.19 -6.97 13.25
C VAL A 83 12.65 -6.56 13.02
N TYR A 84 13.41 -7.46 12.40
CA TYR A 84 14.76 -7.18 11.91
C TYR A 84 14.68 -6.56 10.51
N VAL A 85 15.26 -5.37 10.34
CA VAL A 85 15.41 -4.68 9.06
C VAL A 85 16.87 -4.78 8.61
N PRO A 86 17.20 -5.54 7.55
CA PRO A 86 18.56 -5.56 7.02
C PRO A 86 18.97 -4.18 6.50
N LYS A 87 20.17 -3.73 6.84
CA LYS A 87 20.74 -2.51 6.27
C LYS A 87 21.11 -2.75 4.81
N LYS A 88 20.79 -1.78 3.95
CA LYS A 88 21.28 -1.72 2.57
C LYS A 88 22.53 -0.87 2.51
N GLU A 89 23.50 -1.30 1.71
CA GLU A 89 24.72 -0.54 1.47
C GLU A 89 24.39 0.87 0.95
N GLY A 90 25.11 1.88 1.45
CA GLY A 90 24.91 3.29 1.09
C GLY A 90 23.65 3.96 1.67
N LYS A 91 22.78 3.22 2.38
CA LYS A 91 21.58 3.81 3.00
C LYS A 91 21.83 4.14 4.48
N ILE A 92 21.47 5.36 4.87
CA ILE A 92 21.47 5.81 6.27
C ILE A 92 20.15 5.41 6.94
N TYR A 93 20.27 4.91 8.16
CA TYR A 93 19.17 4.50 9.04
C TYR A 93 19.27 5.30 10.33
N TYR A 94 18.14 5.72 10.87
CA TYR A 94 18.03 6.51 12.11
C TYR A 94 16.73 6.15 12.83
N ASP A 95 16.65 6.48 14.12
CA ASP A 95 15.49 6.19 14.94
C ASP A 95 14.25 6.97 14.47
N ASP A 96 13.08 6.38 14.68
CA ASP A 96 11.77 6.84 14.18
C ASP A 96 11.62 6.92 12.65
N GLN A 97 12.61 6.48 11.88
CA GLN A 97 12.49 6.40 10.42
C GLN A 97 11.38 5.42 10.03
N ILE A 98 10.42 5.89 9.21
CA ILE A 98 9.41 5.04 8.60
C ILE A 98 9.92 4.52 7.25
N ILE A 99 9.95 3.19 7.09
CA ILE A 99 10.28 2.52 5.84
C ILE A 99 8.99 1.91 5.27
N LYS A 100 8.66 2.29 4.03
CA LYS A 100 7.55 1.75 3.26
C LYS A 100 8.08 0.95 2.06
N PRO A 101 7.45 -0.18 1.68
CA PRO A 101 7.70 -0.78 0.38
C PRO A 101 7.29 0.19 -0.74
N SER A 102 7.91 0.06 -1.91
CA SER A 102 7.45 0.77 -3.10
C SER A 102 6.09 0.23 -3.57
N LYS A 103 5.40 0.94 -4.49
CA LYS A 103 4.06 0.55 -4.96
C LYS A 103 3.99 -0.86 -5.57
N THR A 104 5.10 -1.36 -6.10
CA THR A 104 5.22 -2.68 -6.73
C THR A 104 5.82 -3.74 -5.80
N GLN A 105 6.12 -3.37 -4.55
CA GLN A 105 6.71 -4.26 -3.56
C GLN A 105 5.79 -4.44 -2.36
N CYS A 106 6.04 -5.51 -1.61
CA CYS A 106 5.44 -5.75 -0.31
C CYS A 106 6.51 -6.23 0.67
N ILE A 107 6.19 -6.14 1.95
CA ILE A 107 6.99 -6.72 3.02
C ILE A 107 6.74 -8.23 3.06
N SER A 108 7.81 -9.00 3.30
CA SER A 108 7.78 -10.45 3.50
C SER A 108 8.79 -10.87 4.56
N PHE A 109 8.56 -12.02 5.20
CA PHE A 109 9.51 -12.64 6.12
C PHE A 109 10.36 -13.70 5.43
N LYS A 110 11.69 -13.62 5.60
CA LYS A 110 12.64 -14.59 5.03
C LYS A 110 13.24 -15.57 6.05
N GLY A 111 12.77 -15.52 7.29
CA GLY A 111 13.29 -16.32 8.41
C GLY A 111 13.20 -15.56 9.73
N THR A 112 13.90 -16.05 10.74
CA THR A 112 13.98 -15.43 12.07
C THR A 112 15.42 -15.11 12.45
N TYR A 113 15.57 -14.16 13.36
CA TYR A 113 16.84 -13.78 13.95
C TYR A 113 16.70 -13.73 15.47
N GLN A 114 17.67 -14.31 16.16
CA GLN A 114 17.76 -14.30 17.61
C GLN A 114 18.81 -13.30 18.08
N TYR A 115 18.49 -12.54 19.11
CA TYR A 115 19.41 -11.61 19.73
C TYR A 115 19.18 -11.54 21.23
N GLU A 116 20.24 -11.17 21.96
CA GLU A 116 20.14 -10.90 23.37
C GLU A 116 19.65 -9.46 23.60
N ALA A 117 18.63 -9.31 24.43
CA ALA A 117 18.09 -8.01 24.84
C ALA A 117 18.02 -7.93 26.36
N GLY A 118 18.25 -6.73 26.91
CA GLY A 118 18.25 -6.48 28.35
C GLY A 118 19.63 -6.12 28.89
N ILE A 119 19.71 -5.88 30.20
CA ILE A 119 20.91 -5.44 30.90
C ILE A 119 21.24 -6.39 32.06
N GLY A 120 22.54 -6.64 32.28
CA GLY A 120 23.01 -7.51 33.37
C GLY A 120 22.34 -8.89 33.37
N GLU A 121 21.82 -9.29 34.53
CA GLU A 121 21.16 -10.59 34.72
C GLU A 121 19.78 -10.69 34.04
N PHE A 122 19.22 -9.58 33.55
CA PHE A 122 17.92 -9.54 32.86
C PHE A 122 18.03 -9.75 31.35
N LYS A 123 19.20 -10.17 30.86
CA LYS A 123 19.41 -10.56 29.47
C LYS A 123 18.50 -11.74 29.10
N ARG A 124 17.74 -11.58 28.03
CA ARG A 124 16.86 -12.61 27.45
C ARG A 124 17.14 -12.73 25.97
N ILE A 125 17.08 -13.95 25.45
CA ILE A 125 17.04 -14.15 24.01
C ILE A 125 15.66 -13.76 23.50
N LYS A 126 15.64 -12.86 22.51
CA LYS A 126 14.47 -12.46 21.74
C LYS A 126 14.59 -13.03 20.34
N THR A 127 13.47 -13.43 19.76
CA THR A 127 13.39 -13.90 18.38
C THR A 127 12.48 -12.96 17.59
N VAL A 128 12.95 -12.48 16.45
CA VAL A 128 12.20 -11.55 15.58
C VAL A 128 12.24 -12.04 14.14
N PRO A 129 11.20 -11.78 13.32
CA PRO A 129 11.24 -12.11 11.91
C PRO A 129 12.19 -11.17 11.16
N VAL A 130 12.82 -11.70 10.11
CA VAL A 130 13.74 -10.97 9.24
C VAL A 130 13.00 -10.48 8.01
N LEU A 131 12.98 -9.17 7.82
CA LEU A 131 12.30 -8.55 6.70
C LEU A 131 13.06 -8.69 5.38
N LYS A 132 12.28 -8.81 4.32
CA LYS A 132 12.70 -8.60 2.94
C LYS A 132 11.59 -7.88 2.19
N MET A 133 11.97 -6.99 1.28
CA MET A 133 11.05 -6.42 0.30
C MET A 133 11.05 -7.33 -0.93
N ILE A 134 9.88 -7.76 -1.37
CA ILE A 134 9.70 -8.61 -2.55
C ILE A 134 8.68 -7.99 -3.51
N ASP A 135 8.62 -8.48 -4.75
CA ASP A 135 7.61 -8.05 -5.72
C ASP A 135 6.21 -8.46 -5.22
N LYS A 136 5.31 -7.48 -5.24
CA LYS A 136 3.92 -7.63 -4.76
C LYS A 136 3.10 -8.57 -5.63
N TYR A 137 3.40 -8.61 -6.93
CA TYR A 137 2.68 -9.43 -7.90
C TYR A 137 3.63 -10.45 -8.54
N LYS A 138 3.15 -11.67 -8.76
CA LYS A 138 3.88 -12.70 -9.51
C LYS A 138 3.97 -12.28 -10.97
N ARG A 139 5.12 -12.54 -11.59
CA ARG A 139 5.32 -12.31 -13.03
C ARG A 139 5.07 -13.57 -13.81
#